data_AF-A0AAU0R4M6-F1
#
_entry.id   AF-A0AAU0R4M6-F1
#
_cell.length_a   1.000
_cell.length_b   1.000
_cell.length_c   1.000
_cell.angle_alpha   90.00
_cell.angle_beta   90.00
_cell.angle_gamma   90.00
#
_symmetry.space_group_name_H-M   'P 1'
#
loop_
_entity.id
_entity.type
_entity.pdbx_description
1 polymer ?
#
loop_
_entity_poly.entity_id
_entity_poly.type
_entity_poly.pdbx_seq_one_letter_code
_entity_poly.pdbx_strand_id
1 'polypeptide(L)'
;MNVINAQGCGNLLPHNIEGYIQLLEKDGAEKIVILTDLDQDVCITSTKNRIKARPQDVVVVAVQQIESWFLACTPAMRQLLKNEDFSFPLPEAEQVPFETINRLMMEFTGKGIGNKAAGKRRLVNRLLEQHGLDLTISATHPACPSVQYFLRKVAQLAPH
;
A
#
# COMPACT_ATOMS: atom_id res chain seq x y z
N MET A 1 18.74 1.99 -1.11
CA MET A 1 17.60 1.16 -0.67
C MET A 1 17.40 0.08 -1.71
N ASN A 2 17.65 -1.18 -1.36
CA ASN A 2 17.43 -2.31 -2.27
C ASN A 2 16.00 -2.82 -2.09
N VAL A 3 15.25 -2.93 -3.19
CA VAL A 3 13.85 -3.38 -3.19
C VAL A 3 13.76 -4.59 -4.10
N ILE A 4 13.31 -5.71 -3.54
CA ILE A 4 13.07 -6.95 -4.29
C ILE A 4 11.56 -7.14 -4.42
N ASN A 5 11.07 -7.27 -5.65
CA ASN A 5 9.70 -7.69 -5.89
C ASN A 5 9.63 -9.22 -5.92
N ALA A 6 9.08 -9.83 -4.88
CA ALA A 6 8.92 -11.28 -4.77
C ALA A 6 7.81 -11.86 -5.70
N GLN A 7 7.10 -11.04 -6.50
CA GLN A 7 6.09 -11.46 -7.49
C GLN A 7 4.86 -12.25 -6.97
N GLY A 8 4.65 -12.38 -5.65
CA GLY A 8 3.44 -12.99 -5.08
C GLY A 8 3.39 -14.53 -5.14
N CYS A 9 2.19 -15.12 -5.11
CA CYS A 9 1.91 -16.55 -5.33
C CYS A 9 2.73 -17.58 -4.50
N GLY A 10 3.10 -17.24 -3.26
CA GLY A 10 3.86 -18.14 -2.39
C GLY A 10 5.39 -17.95 -2.45
N ASN A 11 5.89 -16.95 -3.16
CA ASN A 11 7.31 -16.59 -3.12
C ASN A 11 7.74 -15.94 -1.80
N LEU A 12 6.79 -15.60 -0.94
CA LEU A 12 7.02 -15.21 0.46
C LEU A 12 6.92 -16.39 1.44
N LEU A 13 6.81 -17.63 0.94
CA LEU A 13 6.93 -18.84 1.76
C LEU A 13 8.38 -19.00 2.26
N PRO A 14 8.61 -19.71 3.39
CA PRO A 14 9.91 -19.74 4.05
C PRO A 14 11.05 -20.23 3.16
N HIS A 15 10.77 -21.16 2.24
CA HIS A 15 11.77 -21.73 1.34
C HIS A 15 12.17 -20.77 0.20
N ASN A 16 11.33 -19.80 -0.15
CA ASN A 16 11.59 -18.85 -1.22
C ASN A 16 12.11 -17.51 -0.68
N ILE A 17 11.67 -17.10 0.51
CA ILE A 17 12.07 -15.83 1.11
C ILE A 17 13.51 -15.82 1.61
N GLU A 18 14.04 -16.98 2.02
CA GLU A 18 15.40 -17.13 2.54
C GLU A 18 16.47 -16.65 1.55
N GLY A 19 16.31 -16.99 0.26
CA GLY A 19 17.24 -16.53 -0.79
C GLY A 19 17.24 -15.01 -0.96
N TYR A 20 16.08 -14.36 -0.83
CA TYR A 20 15.98 -12.90 -0.87
C TYR A 20 16.61 -12.25 0.36
N ILE A 21 16.41 -12.85 1.54
CA ILE A 21 17.02 -12.38 2.79
C ILE A 21 18.54 -12.43 2.68
N GLN A 22 19.12 -13.58 2.29
CA GLN A 22 20.57 -13.74 2.16
C GLN A 22 21.19 -12.76 1.15
N LEU A 23 20.49 -12.48 0.05
CA LEU A 23 20.92 -11.49 -0.93
C LEU A 23 20.97 -10.09 -0.33
N LEU A 24 19.92 -9.67 0.39
CA LEU A 24 19.87 -8.36 1.03
C LEU A 24 20.92 -8.22 2.15
N GLU A 25 21.17 -9.27 2.92
CA GLU A 25 22.20 -9.28 3.96
C GLU A 25 23.61 -9.16 3.36
N LYS A 26 23.88 -9.86 2.26
CA LYS A 26 25.14 -9.74 1.53
C LYS A 26 25.35 -8.30 1.02
N ASP A 27 24.27 -7.61 0.68
CA ASP A 27 24.29 -6.20 0.30
C ASP A 27 24.35 -5.23 1.51
N GLY A 28 24.48 -5.76 2.73
CA GLY A 28 24.64 -4.98 3.95
C GLY A 28 23.33 -4.51 4.60
N ALA A 29 22.19 -5.14 4.31
CA ALA A 29 20.93 -4.78 4.93
C ALA A 29 20.91 -5.14 6.44
N GLU A 30 20.78 -4.13 7.29
CA GLU A 30 20.63 -4.29 8.74
C GLU A 30 19.19 -4.60 9.19
N LYS A 31 18.21 -4.15 8.40
CA LYS A 31 16.78 -4.38 8.63
C LYS A 31 16.10 -4.78 7.33
N ILE A 32 15.26 -5.80 7.37
CA ILE A 32 14.46 -6.24 6.24
C ILE A 32 12.99 -5.96 6.52
N VAL A 33 12.33 -5.31 5.57
CA VAL A 33 10.89 -5.02 5.61
C VAL A 33 10.19 -5.89 4.58
N ILE A 34 9.26 -6.72 5.04
CA ILE A 34 8.49 -7.61 4.18
C ILE A 34 7.07 -7.03 4.08
N LEU A 35 6.72 -6.51 2.92
CA LEU A 35 5.37 -6.03 2.62
C LEU A 35 4.61 -7.13 1.87
N THR A 36 3.49 -7.59 2.41
CA THR A 36 2.63 -8.61 1.79
C THR A 36 1.16 -8.20 1.89
N ASP A 37 0.35 -8.60 0.91
CA ASP A 37 -1.09 -8.49 1.03
C ASP A 37 -1.63 -9.59 1.98
N LEU A 38 -2.81 -9.33 2.58
CA LEU A 38 -3.58 -10.32 3.29
C LEU A 38 -4.35 -11.18 2.28
N ASP A 39 -4.06 -12.48 2.25
CA ASP A 39 -4.86 -13.43 1.47
C ASP A 39 -6.30 -13.47 2.05
N GLN A 40 -7.32 -13.52 1.19
CA GLN A 40 -8.74 -13.37 1.59
C GLN A 40 -9.19 -14.37 2.68
N ASP A 41 -8.57 -15.56 2.72
CA ASP A 41 -8.93 -16.64 3.65
C ASP A 41 -7.99 -16.78 4.86
N VAL A 42 -7.05 -15.83 5.05
CA VAL A 42 -5.99 -15.95 6.05
C VAL A 42 -5.97 -14.74 6.98
N CYS A 43 -5.91 -14.95 8.30
CA CYS A 43 -5.75 -13.85 9.25
C CYS A 43 -4.30 -13.32 9.27
N ILE A 44 -4.11 -12.10 9.79
CA ILE A 44 -2.78 -11.46 9.87
C ILE A 44 -1.75 -12.36 10.59
N THR A 45 -2.17 -13.02 11.68
CA THR A 45 -1.31 -13.92 12.46
C THR A 45 -0.83 -15.10 11.62
N SER A 46 -1.74 -15.77 10.92
CA SER A 46 -1.40 -16.90 10.04
C SER A 46 -0.51 -16.47 8.87
N THR A 47 -0.75 -15.29 8.30
CA THR A 47 0.10 -14.71 7.24
C THR A 47 1.53 -14.46 7.74
N LYS A 48 1.70 -13.91 8.94
CA LYS A 48 3.01 -13.72 9.56
C LYS A 48 3.71 -15.04 9.88
N ASN A 49 2.99 -15.99 10.46
CA ASN A 49 3.51 -17.32 10.79
C ASN A 49 4.00 -18.06 9.53
N ARG A 50 3.32 -17.86 8.40
CA ARG A 50 3.70 -18.44 7.11
C ARG A 50 5.03 -17.88 6.58
N ILE A 51 5.30 -16.59 6.79
CA ILE A 51 6.55 -15.95 6.33
C ILE A 51 7.77 -16.43 7.14
N LYS A 52 7.58 -16.80 8.41
CA LYS A 52 8.66 -17.19 9.35
C LYS A 52 9.80 -16.16 9.39
N ALA A 53 9.44 -14.88 9.40
CA ALA A 53 10.40 -13.78 9.50
C ALA A 53 11.21 -13.87 10.80
N ARG A 54 12.46 -13.39 10.75
CA ARG A 54 13.36 -13.42 11.92
C ARG A 54 12.95 -12.35 12.93
N PRO A 55 13.39 -12.44 14.20
CA PRO A 55 13.01 -11.48 15.22
C PRO A 55 13.31 -10.01 14.88
N GLN A 56 14.35 -9.74 14.08
CA GLN A 56 14.76 -8.42 13.63
C GLN A 56 14.04 -7.92 12.36
N ASP A 57 13.35 -8.81 11.64
CA ASP A 57 12.65 -8.46 10.41
C ASP A 57 11.28 -7.86 10.74
N VAL A 58 10.84 -6.89 9.93
CA VAL A 58 9.53 -6.25 10.11
C VAL A 58 8.58 -6.70 9.01
N VAL A 59 7.58 -7.51 9.39
CA VAL A 59 6.52 -7.93 8.49
C VAL A 59 5.34 -6.96 8.56
N VAL A 60 5.09 -6.30 7.45
CA VAL A 60 3.93 -5.43 7.22
C VAL A 60 2.93 -6.15 6.33
N VAL A 61 1.77 -6.46 6.88
CA VAL A 61 0.67 -7.10 6.14
C VAL A 61 -0.32 -6.01 5.74
N ALA A 62 -0.40 -5.70 4.45
CA ALA A 62 -1.41 -4.82 3.89
C ALA A 62 -2.75 -5.56 3.91
N VAL A 63 -3.65 -5.12 4.79
CA VAL A 63 -4.98 -5.73 4.98
C VAL A 63 -5.93 -5.36 3.85
N GLN A 64 -5.66 -4.26 3.16
CA GLN A 64 -6.48 -3.70 2.09
C GLN A 64 -5.59 -3.26 0.93
N GLN A 65 -6.18 -3.14 -0.26
CA GLN A 65 -5.51 -2.56 -1.42
C GLN A 65 -5.06 -1.13 -1.11
N ILE A 66 -3.79 -0.80 -1.37
CA ILE A 66 -3.20 0.51 -1.06
C ILE A 66 -3.99 1.65 -1.70
N GLU A 67 -4.60 1.44 -2.88
CA GLU A 67 -5.41 2.45 -3.54
C GLU A 67 -6.66 2.89 -2.73
N SER A 68 -7.14 2.05 -1.80
CA SER A 68 -8.19 2.46 -0.85
C SER A 68 -7.72 3.61 0.05
N TRP A 69 -6.44 3.63 0.42
CA TRP A 69 -5.88 4.70 1.25
C TRP A 69 -5.83 6.03 0.49
N PHE A 70 -5.72 5.99 -0.84
CA PHE A 70 -5.76 7.20 -1.67
C PHE A 70 -7.16 7.82 -1.65
N LEU A 71 -8.21 7.00 -1.75
CA LEU A 71 -9.61 7.45 -1.61
C LEU A 71 -9.87 8.14 -0.26
N ALA A 72 -9.18 7.69 0.80
CA ALA A 72 -9.25 8.29 2.14
C ALA A 72 -8.48 9.61 2.28
N CYS A 73 -7.53 9.91 1.38
CA CYS A 73 -6.77 11.15 1.40
C CYS A 73 -7.54 12.28 0.70
N THR A 74 -8.57 12.79 1.39
CA THR A 74 -9.52 13.77 0.83
C THR A 74 -8.84 14.95 0.11
N PRO A 75 -7.83 15.64 0.68
CA PRO A 75 -7.22 16.79 0.00
C PRO A 75 -6.57 16.42 -1.34
N ALA A 76 -5.84 15.31 -1.39
CA ALA A 76 -5.20 14.83 -2.61
C ALA A 76 -6.23 14.42 -3.67
N MET A 77 -7.33 13.78 -3.25
CA MET A 77 -8.41 13.39 -4.16
C MET A 77 -9.18 14.59 -4.70
N ARG A 78 -9.43 15.63 -3.89
CA ARG A 78 -10.06 16.88 -4.36
C ARG A 78 -9.24 17.53 -5.47
N GLN A 79 -7.92 17.61 -5.28
CA GLN A 79 -7.02 18.14 -6.30
C GLN A 79 -6.96 17.27 -7.55
N LEU A 80 -6.85 15.95 -7.38
CA LEU A 80 -6.79 14.99 -8.50
C LEU A 80 -8.06 15.05 -9.35
N LEU A 81 -9.23 15.13 -8.71
CA LEU A 81 -10.54 15.13 -9.36
C LEU A 81 -11.00 16.53 -9.77
N LYS A 82 -10.33 17.59 -9.33
CA LYS A 82 -10.79 18.99 -9.47
C LYS A 82 -12.21 19.19 -8.92
N ASN A 83 -12.49 18.57 -7.77
CA ASN A 83 -13.77 18.62 -7.09
C ASN A 83 -13.54 18.87 -5.60
N GLU A 84 -13.80 20.11 -5.15
CA GLU A 84 -13.62 20.53 -3.75
C GLU A 84 -14.60 19.86 -2.78
N ASP A 85 -15.75 19.38 -3.27
CA ASP A 85 -16.76 18.72 -2.46
C ASP A 85 -16.52 17.21 -2.32
N PHE A 86 -15.44 16.68 -2.92
CA PHE A 86 -15.14 15.26 -2.85
C PHE A 86 -14.95 14.79 -1.40
N SER A 87 -15.56 13.64 -1.11
CA SER A 87 -15.38 12.83 0.07
C SER A 87 -15.73 11.38 -0.28
N PHE A 88 -15.02 10.41 0.30
CA PHE A 88 -15.26 8.98 0.06
C PHE A 88 -15.55 8.26 1.38
N PRO A 89 -16.80 7.82 1.65
CA PRO A 89 -17.22 7.46 3.00
C PRO A 89 -16.66 6.12 3.50
N LEU A 90 -16.41 5.16 2.61
CA LEU A 90 -16.01 3.79 2.97
C LEU A 90 -14.86 3.30 2.07
N PRO A 91 -13.65 3.88 2.18
CA PRO A 91 -12.53 3.59 1.29
C PRO A 91 -12.13 2.11 1.31
N GLU A 92 -12.10 1.46 2.48
CA GLU A 92 -11.73 0.05 2.61
C GLU A 92 -12.84 -0.95 2.27
N ALA A 93 -14.08 -0.47 2.06
CA ALA A 93 -15.17 -1.32 1.57
C ALA A 93 -15.18 -1.42 0.03
N GLU A 94 -14.45 -0.54 -0.64
CA GLU A 94 -14.32 -0.53 -2.10
C GLU A 94 -13.49 -1.73 -2.56
N GLN A 95 -14.08 -2.54 -3.45
CA GLN A 95 -13.49 -3.80 -3.92
C GLN A 95 -12.44 -3.58 -5.01
N VAL A 96 -12.62 -2.53 -5.82
CA VAL A 96 -11.74 -2.21 -6.96
C VAL A 96 -11.29 -0.75 -6.92
N PRO A 97 -10.59 -0.31 -5.85
CA PRO A 97 -10.30 1.10 -5.61
C PRO A 97 -9.55 1.78 -6.76
N PHE A 98 -8.64 1.10 -7.44
CA PHE A 98 -7.99 1.64 -8.63
C PHE A 98 -8.99 1.96 -9.76
N GLU A 99 -9.95 1.06 -10.02
CA GLU A 99 -10.96 1.25 -11.06
C GLU A 99 -11.95 2.35 -10.65
N THR A 100 -12.31 2.42 -9.36
CA THR A 100 -13.12 3.51 -8.81
C THR A 100 -12.46 4.86 -8.97
N ILE A 101 -11.17 5.01 -8.63
CA ILE A 101 -10.43 6.26 -8.86
C ILE A 101 -10.41 6.62 -10.36
N ASN A 102 -10.16 5.64 -11.24
CA ASN A 102 -10.16 5.88 -12.68
C ASN A 102 -11.53 6.34 -13.20
N ARG A 103 -12.62 5.75 -12.70
CA ARG A 103 -13.98 6.17 -13.03
C ARG A 103 -14.26 7.59 -12.55
N LEU A 104 -13.91 7.92 -11.32
CA LEU A 104 -14.07 9.27 -10.76
C LEU A 104 -13.26 10.30 -11.57
N MET A 105 -12.03 9.96 -11.96
CA MET A 105 -11.22 10.83 -12.82
C MET A 105 -11.88 11.08 -14.19
N MET A 106 -12.43 10.04 -14.82
CA MET A 106 -13.19 10.19 -16.07
C MET A 106 -14.41 11.10 -15.89
N GLU A 107 -15.14 10.92 -14.79
CA GLU A 107 -16.37 11.67 -14.47
C GLU A 107 -16.10 13.16 -14.24
N PHE A 108 -15.12 13.51 -13.41
CA PHE A 108 -14.87 14.91 -13.02
C PHE A 108 -13.90 15.66 -13.94
N THR A 109 -12.98 14.95 -14.61
CA THR A 109 -11.93 15.61 -15.42
C THR A 109 -12.00 15.29 -16.91
N GLY A 110 -12.88 14.35 -17.32
CA GLY A 110 -12.96 13.84 -18.69
C GLY A 110 -11.76 12.98 -19.12
N LYS A 111 -10.82 12.68 -18.20
CA LYS A 111 -9.56 11.98 -18.50
C LYS A 111 -9.25 10.92 -17.46
N GLY A 112 -9.12 9.68 -17.91
CA GLY A 112 -8.72 8.55 -17.07
C GLY A 112 -7.21 8.42 -16.91
N ILE A 113 -6.82 7.34 -16.23
CA ILE A 113 -5.44 7.02 -15.86
C ILE A 113 -4.77 6.11 -16.92
N GLY A 114 -5.55 5.51 -17.82
CA GLY A 114 -5.11 4.62 -18.91
C GLY A 114 -4.90 3.17 -18.47
N ASN A 115 -4.17 2.37 -19.29
CA ASN A 115 -3.96 0.92 -19.08
C ASN A 115 -3.50 0.56 -17.66
N LYS A 116 -4.00 -0.54 -17.09
CA LYS A 116 -3.86 -0.91 -15.65
C LYS A 116 -2.45 -0.74 -15.08
N ALA A 117 -1.42 -1.38 -15.62
CA ALA A 117 -0.07 -1.36 -15.03
C ALA A 117 0.64 0.00 -15.13
N ALA A 118 0.64 0.62 -16.32
CA ALA A 118 1.22 1.95 -16.51
C ALA A 118 0.38 3.05 -15.83
N GLY A 119 -0.92 2.81 -15.70
CA GLY A 119 -1.87 3.69 -15.04
C GLY A 119 -1.63 3.78 -13.54
N LYS A 120 -1.46 2.65 -12.85
CA LYS A 120 -1.16 2.62 -11.41
C LYS A 120 0.07 3.47 -11.06
N ARG A 121 1.17 3.32 -11.80
CA ARG A 121 2.38 4.14 -11.60
C ARG A 121 2.11 5.63 -11.82
N ARG A 122 1.39 5.97 -12.90
CA ARG A 122 1.03 7.37 -13.18
C ARG A 122 0.14 7.98 -12.09
N LEU A 123 -0.81 7.22 -11.57
CA LEU A 123 -1.67 7.66 -10.46
C LEU A 123 -0.83 7.97 -9.22
N VAL A 124 0.02 7.03 -8.80
CA VAL A 124 0.87 7.18 -7.62
C VAL A 124 1.80 8.39 -7.76
N ASN A 125 2.45 8.55 -8.92
CA ASN A 125 3.33 9.69 -9.14
C ASN A 125 2.57 11.03 -9.11
N ARG A 126 1.39 11.13 -9.73
CA ARG A 126 0.57 12.36 -9.62
C ARG A 126 0.18 12.65 -8.18
N LEU A 127 -0.28 11.65 -7.46
CA LEU A 127 -0.70 11.78 -6.07
C LEU A 127 0.46 12.26 -5.18
N LEU A 128 1.65 11.65 -5.31
CA LEU A 128 2.82 12.01 -4.52
C LEU A 128 3.45 13.35 -4.93
N GLU A 129 3.68 13.56 -6.22
CA GLU A 129 4.47 14.69 -6.72
C GLU A 129 3.64 15.95 -6.94
N GLN A 130 2.34 15.81 -7.26
CA GLN A 130 1.50 16.93 -7.72
C GLN A 130 0.34 17.25 -6.79
N HIS A 131 -0.12 16.28 -5.99
CA HIS A 131 -1.34 16.42 -5.19
C HIS A 131 -1.13 16.22 -3.69
N GLY A 132 0.11 16.10 -3.23
CA GLY A 132 0.46 16.07 -1.83
C GLY A 132 -0.18 14.91 -1.05
N LEU A 133 -0.19 13.71 -1.63
CA LEU A 133 -0.67 12.50 -0.96
C LEU A 133 0.04 12.33 0.38
N ASP A 134 -0.76 12.36 1.45
CA ASP A 134 -0.29 12.18 2.82
C ASP A 134 -1.12 11.09 3.50
N LEU A 135 -0.49 9.95 3.74
CA LEU A 135 -1.14 8.82 4.38
C LEU A 135 -1.49 9.09 5.85
N THR A 136 -0.90 10.10 6.50
CA THR A 136 -1.31 10.51 7.85
C THR A 136 -2.71 11.10 7.83
N ILE A 137 -3.11 11.75 6.72
CA ILE A 137 -4.48 12.22 6.52
C ILE A 137 -5.40 11.03 6.29
N SER A 138 -5.03 10.09 5.42
CA SER A 138 -5.78 8.83 5.24
C SER A 138 -6.00 8.10 6.57
N ALA A 139 -5.01 8.12 7.46
CA ALA A 139 -5.07 7.50 8.78
C ALA A 139 -6.06 8.16 9.74
N THR A 140 -6.46 9.41 9.50
CA THR A 140 -7.53 10.05 10.30
C THR A 140 -8.93 9.60 9.86
N HIS A 141 -9.07 8.93 8.71
CA HIS A 141 -10.35 8.50 8.20
C HIS A 141 -10.92 7.32 9.02
N PRO A 142 -12.13 7.42 9.61
CA PRO A 142 -12.65 6.41 10.53
C PRO A 142 -12.86 5.03 9.87
N ALA A 143 -13.19 5.02 8.57
CA ALA A 143 -13.32 3.80 7.78
C ALA A 143 -12.04 3.41 7.01
N CYS A 144 -10.87 3.86 7.47
CA CYS A 144 -9.57 3.45 6.93
C CYS A 144 -8.57 2.98 8.02
N PRO A 145 -8.90 1.97 8.86
CA PRO A 145 -8.00 1.51 9.93
C PRO A 145 -6.71 0.83 9.44
N SER A 146 -6.69 0.25 8.23
CA SER A 146 -5.52 -0.50 7.73
C SER A 146 -4.31 0.39 7.46
N VAL A 147 -4.51 1.66 7.07
CA VAL A 147 -3.40 2.61 6.90
C VAL A 147 -2.81 3.03 8.26
N GLN A 148 -3.62 3.11 9.33
CA GLN A 148 -3.09 3.34 10.68
C GLN A 148 -2.19 2.19 11.12
N TYR A 149 -2.61 0.94 10.86
CA TYR A 149 -1.79 -0.24 11.11
C TYR A 149 -0.46 -0.18 10.34
N PHE A 150 -0.52 0.16 9.06
CA PHE A 150 0.65 0.32 8.21
C PHE A 150 1.63 1.37 8.77
N LEU A 151 1.15 2.60 9.05
CA LEU A 151 1.99 3.67 9.57
C LEU A 151 2.62 3.31 10.93
N ARG A 152 1.87 2.67 11.82
CA ARG A 152 2.42 2.19 13.11
C ARG A 152 3.55 1.17 12.90
N LYS A 153 3.43 0.30 11.91
CA LYS A 153 4.48 -0.69 11.58
C LYS A 153 5.70 -0.04 10.95
N VAL A 154 5.50 0.92 10.06
CA VAL A 154 6.61 1.67 9.46
C VAL A 154 7.33 2.53 10.50
N ALA A 155 6.61 3.15 11.44
CA ALA A 155 7.21 3.95 12.51
C ALA A 155 8.18 3.13 13.39
N GLN A 156 7.96 1.82 13.54
CA GLN A 156 8.88 0.92 14.27
C GLN A 156 10.25 0.75 13.58
N LEU A 157 10.37 1.19 12.32
CA LEU A 157 11.62 1.10 11.55
C LEU A 157 12.54 2.29 11.76
N ALA A 158 12.00 3.45 12.13
CA ALA A 158 12.77 4.67 12.34
C ALA A 158 13.82 4.43 13.44
N PRO A 159 15.11 4.75 13.21
CA PRO A 159 16.11 4.71 14.27
C PRO A 159 15.74 5.73 15.36
N HIS A 160 15.88 5.31 16.62
CA HIS A 160 15.86 6.22 17.77
C HIS A 160 17.15 7.04 17.83
#